data_AF-A0A7T8DV94-F1
#
_entry.id   AF-A0A7T8DV94-F1
#
_cell.length_a   1.000
_cell.length_b   1.000
_cell.length_c   1.000
_cell.angle_alpha   90.00
_cell.angle_beta   90.00
_cell.angle_gamma   90.00
#
_symmetry.space_group_name_H-M   'P 1'
#
loop_
_entity.id
_entity.type
_entity.pdbx_description
1 polymer ?
#
loop_
_entity_poly.entity_id
_entity_poly.type
_entity_poly.pdbx_seq_one_letter_code
_entity_poly.pdbx_strand_id
1 'polypeptide(L)' 'MSLIPNLFYALIIFLFLFLVVTNGSKSYLIYTPTPCENSSDCARSTCYPFSTPKCIREKCQCI' A
#
# COMPACT_ATOMS: atom_id res chain seq x y z
N MET A 1 -2.81 -41.83 9.07
CA MET A 1 -2.75 -40.47 8.52
C MET A 1 -3.57 -39.54 9.40
N SER A 2 -2.92 -38.66 10.17
CA SER A 2 -3.63 -37.65 10.97
C SER A 2 -3.94 -36.45 10.08
N LEU A 3 -5.18 -36.37 9.58
CA LEU A 3 -5.68 -35.26 8.75
C LEU A 3 -5.69 -33.91 9.49
N ILE A 4 -5.79 -33.98 10.82
CA ILE A 4 -5.93 -32.85 11.74
C ILE A 4 -4.69 -31.93 11.76
N PRO A 5 -3.45 -32.41 11.99
CA PRO A 5 -2.26 -31.55 12.01
C PRO A 5 -1.98 -30.85 10.68
N ASN A 6 -2.33 -31.47 9.55
CA ASN A 6 -2.18 -30.84 8.24
C ASN A 6 -3.13 -29.65 8.05
N LEU A 7 -4.35 -29.73 8.58
CA LEU A 7 -5.31 -28.63 8.52
C LEU A 7 -4.84 -27.42 9.33
N PHE A 8 -4.28 -27.66 10.52
CA PHE A 8 -3.70 -26.61 11.36
C PHE A 8 -2.52 -25.92 10.68
N TYR A 9 -1.63 -26.69 10.06
CA TYR A 9 -0.51 -26.13 9.29
C TYR A 9 -0.99 -25.27 8.13
N ALA A 10 -1.98 -25.73 7.38
CA ALA A 10 -2.56 -24.97 6.27
C ALA A 10 -3.20 -23.65 6.75
N LEU A 11 -3.94 -23.67 7.85
CA LEU A 11 -4.55 -22.46 8.44
C LEU A 11 -3.50 -21.46 8.91
N ILE A 12 -2.43 -21.94 9.55
CA ILE A 12 -1.33 -21.08 10.00
C ILE A 12 -0.66 -20.41 8.79
N ILE A 13 -0.33 -21.17 7.74
CA ILE A 13 0.26 -20.63 6.51
C ILE A 13 -0.67 -19.61 5.87
N PHE A 14 -1.97 -19.91 5.78
CA PHE A 14 -2.98 -19.00 5.22
C PHE A 14 -3.05 -17.68 6.01
N LEU A 15 -3.05 -17.74 7.34
CA LEU A 15 -3.05 -16.55 8.19
C LEU A 15 -1.80 -15.69 7.97
N PHE A 16 -0.62 -16.30 7.87
CA PHE A 16 0.61 -15.55 7.59
C PHE A 16 0.56 -14.88 6.22
N LEU A 17 0.12 -15.58 5.18
CA LEU A 17 -0.02 -15.01 3.83
C LEU A 17 -1.04 -13.86 3.83
N PHE A 18 -2.17 -14.02 4.50
CA PHE A 18 -3.18 -12.98 4.65
C PHE A 18 -2.62 -11.75 5.36
N LEU A 19 -1.85 -11.94 6.42
CA LEU A 19 -1.24 -10.86 7.21
C LEU A 19 -0.15 -10.12 6.40
N VAL A 20 0.64 -10.84 5.60
CA VAL A 20 1.61 -10.26 4.65
C VAL A 20 0.92 -9.46 3.56
N VAL A 21 -0.17 -9.97 2.98
CA VAL A 21 -0.91 -9.24 1.93
C VAL A 21 -1.60 -7.99 2.51
N THR A 22 -2.21 -8.09 3.68
CA THR A 22 -2.93 -6.97 4.32
C THR A 22 -2.01 -5.90 4.92
N ASN A 23 -0.82 -6.26 5.41
CA ASN A 23 0.18 -5.26 5.84
C ASN A 23 1.04 -4.77 4.68
N GLY A 24 1.34 -5.62 3.70
CA GLY A 24 2.07 -5.24 2.48
C GLY A 24 1.27 -4.26 1.62
N SER A 25 -0.05 -4.42 1.52
CA SER A 25 -0.92 -3.48 0.80
C SER A 25 -0.97 -2.09 1.43
N LYS A 26 -0.82 -1.99 2.76
CA LYS A 26 -0.65 -0.68 3.41
C LYS A 26 0.64 0.00 2.98
N SER A 27 1.72 -0.74 2.76
CA SER A 27 3.02 -0.18 2.36
C SER A 27 3.03 0.36 0.92
N TYR A 28 2.28 -0.24 0.00
CA TYR A 28 2.05 0.33 -1.35
C TYR A 28 1.23 1.64 -1.36
N LEU A 29 0.55 1.96 -0.25
CA LEU A 29 -0.17 3.22 -0.05
C LEU A 29 0.56 4.19 0.89
N ILE A 30 1.76 3.86 1.37
CA ILE A 30 2.64 4.84 2.00
C ILE A 30 3.33 5.61 0.88
N TYR A 31 2.54 6.43 0.22
CA TYR A 31 3.02 7.62 -0.44
C TYR A 31 3.65 8.47 0.65
N THR A 32 4.97 8.36 0.86
CA THR A 32 5.67 9.35 1.66
C THR A 32 5.41 10.68 0.98
N PRO A 33 4.68 11.62 1.61
CA PRO A 33 4.30 12.85 0.95
C PRO A 33 5.60 13.61 0.64
N THR A 34 5.97 13.63 -0.64
CA THR A 34 7.10 14.41 -1.10
C THR A 34 6.81 15.87 -0.82
N PRO A 35 7.78 16.61 -0.23
CA PRO A 35 7.64 18.03 -0.07
C PRO A 35 7.48 18.68 -1.44
N CYS A 36 6.61 19.68 -1.54
CA CYS A 36 6.37 20.43 -2.76
C CYS A 36 6.15 21.91 -2.44
N GLU A 37 6.55 22.78 -3.36
CA GLU A 37 6.21 24.21 -3.33
C GLU A 37 5.04 24.46 -4.28
N ASN A 38 5.09 23.83 -5.46
CA ASN A 38 4.07 23.90 -6.49
C ASN A 38 3.55 22.52 -6.90
N SER A 39 2.36 22.48 -7.50
CA SER A 39 1.76 21.22 -7.99
C SER A 39 2.55 20.60 -9.15
N SER A 40 3.42 21.37 -9.83
CA SER A 40 4.35 20.89 -10.85
C SER A 40 5.46 20.00 -10.28
N ASP A 41 5.78 20.16 -9.00
CA ASP A 41 6.87 19.43 -8.34
C ASP A 41 6.45 17.97 -8.04
N CYS A 42 5.14 17.72 -8.05
CA CYS A 42 4.57 16.40 -7.86
C CYS A 42 4.56 15.64 -9.20
N ALA A 43 5.36 14.58 -9.30
CA ALA A 43 5.39 13.75 -10.50
C ALA A 43 4.02 13.08 -10.74
N ARG A 44 3.54 13.12 -11.98
CA ARG A 44 2.26 12.49 -12.38
C ARG A 44 2.23 10.98 -12.15
N SER A 45 3.39 10.32 -12.27
CA SER A 45 3.57 8.89 -12.02
C SER A 45 3.33 8.49 -10.57
N THR A 46 3.32 9.47 -9.67
CA THR A 46 3.23 9.19 -8.24
C THR A 46 1.80 8.78 -7.90
N CYS A 47 0.78 9.36 -8.55
CA CYS A 47 -0.63 8.96 -8.37
C CYS A 47 -1.06 7.78 -9.25
N TYR A 48 -2.01 6.97 -8.76
CA TYR A 48 -2.68 5.93 -9.54
C TYR A 48 -3.37 6.56 -10.76
N PRO A 49 -3.50 5.85 -11.90
CA PRO A 49 -4.24 6.37 -13.05
C PRO A 49 -5.60 6.91 -12.63
N PHE A 50 -5.97 8.07 -13.20
CA PHE A 50 -7.15 8.89 -12.93
C PHE A 50 -7.11 9.87 -11.74
N SER A 51 -6.06 9.85 -10.91
CA SER A 51 -5.88 10.89 -9.87
C SER A 51 -4.85 11.93 -10.30
N THR A 52 -5.08 13.19 -9.95
CA THR A 52 -4.15 14.28 -10.29
C THR A 52 -3.35 14.66 -9.04
N PRO A 53 -2.01 14.64 -9.07
CA PRO A 53 -1.25 15.12 -7.94
C PRO A 53 -1.41 16.64 -7.79
N LYS A 54 -1.70 17.11 -6.58
CA LYS A 54 -1.67 18.52 -6.18
C LYS A 54 -0.79 18.73 -4.97
N CYS A 55 -0.18 19.90 -4.90
CA CYS A 55 0.52 20.34 -3.70
C CYS A 55 -0.48 20.93 -2.70
N ILE A 56 -0.66 20.26 -1.56
CA ILE A 56 -1.56 20.68 -0.49
C ILE A 56 -0.78 20.65 0.82
N ARG A 57 -0.61 21.83 1.45
CA ARG A 57 0.16 21.99 2.70
C ARG A 57 1.58 21.45 2.56
N GLU A 58 2.27 21.90 1.51
CA GLU A 58 3.66 21.53 1.20
C GLU A 58 3.87 20.03 0.98
N LYS A 59 2.80 19.30 0.65
CA LYS A 59 2.81 17.86 0.45
C LYS A 59 2.07 17.48 -0.82
N CYS A 60 2.67 16.61 -1.63
CA CYS A 60 1.99 16.03 -2.77
C CYS A 60 0.86 15.11 -2.30
N GLN A 61 -0.36 15.43 -2.70
CA GLN A 61 -1.57 14.65 -2.44
C GLN A 61 -2.27 14.33 -3.76
N CYS A 62 -2.82 13.13 -3.88
CA CYS A 62 -3.64 12.74 -5.02
C CYS A 62 -5.10 13.13 -4.75
N ILE A 63 -5.71 13.84 -5.69
CA ILE A 63 -7.15 14.15 -5.72
C ILE A 63 -7.81 13.57 -6.97
#